data_AF-A0A2C9LE23-F1
#
_entry.id   AF-A0A2C9LE23-F1
#
_cell.length_a   1.000
_cell.length_b   1.000
_cell.length_c   1.000
_cell.angle_alpha   90.00
_cell.angle_beta   90.00
_cell.angle_gamma   90.00
#
_symmetry.space_group_name_H-M   'P 1'
#
loop_
_entity.id
_entity.type
_entity.pdbx_description
1 polymer ?
#
loop_
_entity_poly.entity_id
_entity_poly.type
_entity_poly.pdbx_seq_one_letter_code
_entity_poly.pdbx_strand_id
1 'polypeptide(L)'
;MSRKRRELWETFLIRREACRLDLARHEKLKEKYHQFLTEVGREEQGKQFFHSIIALLKSKGAVDIFRQTSSKYFPDLESTFCGLLCKLFDKKLESWFDNFEAVNVRLTAHVKVSNLVRVLTGQVDLICRKGGILYAINVKVTGMPTPRPMDVNELCLVKAMVIQNGLADPDAMICGLLVCHLGEDRPVLRLWEYRPTRAMDIAIQEADVDNMIEAGKHSKLHELWPQNVCPPGVASLTAREAFPENPAPPKYTDVKPANHVTGNINNSTNQNYNDNDLKNRKTPSIVQTTK
;
A
#
# COMPACT_ATOMS: atom_id res chain seq x y z
N MET A 1 -9.28 2.60 27.32
CA MET A 1 -10.10 1.66 26.54
C MET A 1 -11.02 0.88 27.46
N SER A 2 -12.32 0.83 27.18
CA SER A 2 -13.23 -0.06 27.93
C SER A 2 -13.06 -1.50 27.44
N ARG A 3 -13.14 -2.47 28.35
CA ARG A 3 -12.89 -3.91 28.09
C ARG A 3 -13.73 -4.48 26.93
N LYS A 4 -15.00 -4.07 26.84
CA LYS A 4 -15.93 -4.41 25.74
C LYS A 4 -15.47 -3.95 24.36
N ARG A 5 -14.77 -2.81 24.27
CA ARG A 5 -14.30 -2.31 22.98
C ARG A 5 -13.09 -3.10 22.49
N ARG A 6 -12.20 -3.55 23.38
CA ARG A 6 -11.03 -4.38 23.04
C ARG A 6 -11.42 -5.77 22.50
N GLU A 7 -12.48 -6.36 23.03
CA GLU A 7 -13.00 -7.68 22.59
C GLU A 7 -13.45 -7.68 21.12
N LEU A 8 -14.03 -6.57 20.63
CA LEU A 8 -14.42 -6.44 19.22
C LEU A 8 -13.21 -6.42 18.26
N TRP A 9 -12.03 -6.03 18.75
CA TRP A 9 -10.81 -5.88 17.94
C TRP A 9 -10.14 -7.21 17.67
N GLU A 10 -10.05 -8.06 18.70
CA GLU A 10 -9.45 -9.39 18.62
C GLU A 10 -10.22 -10.31 17.65
N THR A 11 -11.51 -10.04 17.43
CA THR A 11 -12.33 -10.74 16.43
C THR A 11 -11.96 -10.46 14.98
N PHE A 12 -11.35 -9.31 14.66
CA PHE A 12 -11.25 -8.81 13.28
C PHE A 12 -9.82 -8.60 12.77
N LEU A 13 -8.93 -8.13 13.64
CA LEU A 13 -7.53 -7.90 13.31
C LEU A 13 -6.65 -8.51 14.39
N ILE A 14 -5.92 -9.56 14.03
CA ILE A 14 -4.92 -10.16 14.91
C ILE A 14 -3.57 -9.54 14.59
N ARG A 15 -2.93 -8.95 15.60
CA ARG A 15 -1.61 -8.33 15.45
C ARG A 15 -0.51 -9.23 15.98
N ARG A 16 0.50 -9.46 15.14
CA ARG A 16 1.76 -10.12 15.51
C ARG A 16 2.90 -9.14 15.27
N GLU A 17 3.85 -9.06 16.19
CA GLU A 17 4.95 -8.10 16.09
C GLU A 17 6.30 -8.80 16.12
N ALA A 18 7.21 -8.31 15.27
CA ALA A 18 8.63 -8.49 15.36
C ALA A 18 9.23 -7.17 15.82
N CYS A 19 9.57 -7.09 17.10
CA CYS A 19 10.48 -6.06 17.59
C CYS A 19 11.78 -6.74 17.95
N ARG A 20 12.84 -6.47 17.19
CA ARG A 20 14.17 -7.06 17.43
C ARG A 20 15.29 -6.05 17.53
N LEU A 21 15.00 -4.80 17.21
CA LEU A 21 16.01 -3.77 17.08
C LEU A 21 15.87 -2.87 18.31
N ASP A 22 16.56 -3.25 19.39
CA ASP A 22 16.70 -2.42 20.59
C ASP A 22 17.78 -1.36 20.32
N LEU A 23 17.36 -0.24 19.76
CA LEU A 23 18.26 0.86 19.42
C LEU A 23 18.96 1.48 20.63
N ALA A 24 18.42 1.30 21.84
CA ALA A 24 19.06 1.80 23.07
C ALA A 24 20.38 1.09 23.39
N ARG A 25 20.61 -0.11 22.85
CA ARG A 25 21.83 -0.89 23.09
C ARG A 25 22.83 -0.83 21.93
N HIS A 26 22.48 -0.17 20.83
CA HIS A 26 23.25 -0.19 19.59
C HIS A 26 23.39 1.22 19.00
N GLU A 27 24.21 2.06 19.62
CA GLU A 27 24.39 3.49 19.24
C GLU A 27 24.75 3.69 17.76
N LYS A 28 25.68 2.90 17.21
CA LYS A 28 26.02 2.98 15.77
C LYS A 28 24.83 2.68 14.84
N LEU A 29 23.94 1.78 15.26
CA LEU A 29 22.77 1.40 14.47
C LEU A 29 21.64 2.43 14.64
N LYS A 30 21.55 3.05 15.81
CA LYS A 30 20.64 4.16 16.12
C LYS A 30 20.99 5.39 15.31
N GLU A 31 22.26 5.75 15.21
CA GLU A 31 22.72 6.85 14.36
C GLU A 31 22.38 6.59 12.88
N LYS A 32 22.69 5.39 12.37
CA LYS A 32 22.31 5.00 11.00
C LYS A 32 20.81 5.01 10.75
N TYR A 33 20.02 4.57 11.73
CA TYR A 33 18.56 4.62 11.63
C TYR A 33 18.05 6.06 11.60
N HIS A 34 18.60 6.93 12.45
CA HIS A 34 18.24 8.34 12.48
C HIS A 34 18.59 9.03 11.15
N GLN A 35 19.81 8.82 10.64
CA GLN A 35 20.23 9.28 9.30
C GLN A 35 19.27 8.76 8.21
N PHE A 36 18.91 7.48 8.26
CA PHE A 36 17.95 6.91 7.32
C PHE A 36 16.57 7.61 7.39
N LEU A 37 16.07 7.91 8.59
CA LEU A 37 14.79 8.60 8.76
C LEU A 37 14.80 10.05 8.28
N THR A 38 15.93 10.76 8.42
CA THR A 38 16.06 12.19 8.11
C THR A 38 16.50 12.46 6.68
N GLU A 39 17.41 11.65 6.13
CA GLU A 39 18.05 11.89 4.83
C GLU A 39 17.32 11.17 3.68
N VAL A 40 16.68 10.03 3.93
CA VAL A 40 15.96 9.28 2.90
C VAL A 40 14.49 9.68 2.88
N GLY A 41 13.99 10.13 1.73
CA GLY A 41 12.58 10.50 1.58
C GLY A 41 11.62 9.34 1.85
N ARG A 42 10.44 9.62 2.44
CA ARG A 42 9.44 8.61 2.85
C ARG A 42 9.06 7.60 1.76
N GLU A 43 8.89 8.08 0.53
CA GLU A 43 8.58 7.22 -0.62
C GLU A 43 9.72 6.24 -0.92
N GLU A 44 10.96 6.73 -0.84
CA GLU A 44 12.16 5.94 -1.08
C GLU A 44 12.41 4.93 0.05
N GLN A 45 12.15 5.32 1.31
CA GLN A 45 12.13 4.37 2.44
C GLN A 45 11.15 3.22 2.17
N GLY A 46 9.96 3.55 1.64
CA GLY A 46 8.94 2.60 1.22
C GLY A 46 9.44 1.63 0.15
N LYS A 47 10.03 2.16 -0.92
CA LYS A 47 10.60 1.38 -2.03
C LYS A 47 11.72 0.48 -1.55
N GLN A 48 12.69 1.01 -0.80
CA GLN A 48 13.83 0.24 -0.29
C GLN A 48 13.38 -0.92 0.60
N PHE A 49 12.43 -0.69 1.52
CA PHE A 49 11.90 -1.76 2.36
C PHE A 49 11.16 -2.80 1.53
N PHE A 50 10.26 -2.37 0.64
CA PHE A 50 9.51 -3.27 -0.23
C PHE A 50 10.45 -4.17 -1.03
N HIS A 51 11.42 -3.60 -1.74
CA HIS A 51 12.37 -4.39 -2.53
C HIS A 51 13.24 -5.31 -1.66
N SER A 52 13.67 -4.85 -0.48
CA SER A 52 14.46 -5.66 0.45
C SER A 52 13.69 -6.88 0.96
N ILE A 53 12.40 -6.71 1.31
CA ILE A 53 11.57 -7.82 1.78
C ILE A 53 11.25 -8.79 0.65
N ILE A 54 10.93 -8.30 -0.56
CA ILE A 54 10.71 -9.19 -1.71
C ILE A 54 11.98 -9.98 -2.03
N ALA A 55 13.15 -9.35 -2.03
CA ALA A 55 14.43 -10.02 -2.27
C ALA A 55 14.73 -11.10 -1.23
N LEU A 56 14.51 -10.81 0.07
CA LEU A 56 14.65 -11.79 1.15
C LEU A 56 13.72 -13.00 0.94
N LEU A 57 12.48 -12.77 0.52
CA LEU A 57 11.52 -13.87 0.36
C LEU A 57 11.79 -14.70 -0.90
N LYS A 58 12.29 -14.08 -1.97
CA LYS A 58 12.79 -14.81 -3.14
C LYS A 58 13.97 -15.70 -2.81
N SER A 59 14.91 -15.25 -1.99
CA SER A 59 16.03 -16.09 -1.56
C SER A 59 15.60 -17.28 -0.69
N LYS A 60 14.37 -17.24 -0.15
CA LYS A 60 13.70 -18.35 0.55
C LYS A 60 12.83 -19.24 -0.34
N GLY A 61 12.83 -19.03 -1.66
CA GLY A 61 12.11 -19.88 -2.61
C GLY A 61 10.81 -19.29 -3.14
N ALA A 62 10.42 -18.08 -2.73
CA ALA A 62 9.22 -17.45 -3.29
C ALA A 62 9.40 -17.11 -4.78
N VAL A 63 8.42 -17.46 -5.60
CA VAL A 63 8.48 -17.30 -7.05
C VAL A 63 7.92 -15.94 -7.48
N ASP A 64 8.68 -15.19 -8.27
CA ASP A 64 8.16 -14.01 -8.99
C ASP A 64 7.57 -14.46 -10.33
N ILE A 65 6.29 -14.85 -10.29
CA ILE A 65 5.56 -15.40 -11.45
C ILE A 65 5.59 -14.42 -12.64
N PHE A 66 5.55 -13.13 -12.35
CA PHE A 66 5.46 -12.08 -13.37
C PHE A 66 6.82 -11.46 -13.73
N ARG A 67 7.91 -11.96 -13.14
CA ARG A 67 9.30 -11.53 -13.41
C ARG A 67 9.53 -10.02 -13.27
N GLN A 68 8.74 -9.35 -12.42
CA GLN A 68 8.77 -7.89 -12.27
C GLN A 68 10.01 -7.40 -11.53
N THR A 69 10.63 -8.24 -10.70
CA THR A 69 11.86 -7.91 -9.98
C THR A 69 13.13 -8.18 -10.78
N SER A 70 13.06 -8.89 -11.91
CA SER A 70 14.24 -9.37 -12.65
C SER A 70 14.84 -8.40 -13.67
N SER A 71 14.26 -7.22 -13.92
CA SER A 71 14.75 -6.39 -15.04
C SER A 71 15.10 -4.94 -14.74
N LYS A 72 14.71 -4.35 -13.61
CA LYS A 72 15.07 -2.95 -13.31
C LYS A 72 15.13 -2.75 -11.79
N TYR A 73 16.24 -2.16 -11.32
CA TYR A 73 16.44 -1.52 -10.02
C TYR A 73 17.06 -2.31 -8.84
N PHE A 74 18.10 -1.63 -8.31
CA PHE A 74 18.88 -1.82 -7.09
C PHE A 74 19.99 -2.90 -7.08
N PRO A 75 21.17 -2.61 -7.71
CA PRO A 75 22.39 -3.27 -7.30
C PRO A 75 22.67 -2.92 -5.83
N ASP A 76 22.82 -3.95 -5.01
CA ASP A 76 23.20 -3.92 -3.59
C ASP A 76 22.12 -3.51 -2.56
N LEU A 77 20.92 -4.10 -2.68
CA LEU A 77 19.93 -4.08 -1.57
C LEU A 77 20.54 -4.57 -0.24
N GLU A 78 21.53 -5.45 -0.29
CA GLU A 78 22.20 -5.98 0.89
C GLU A 78 22.99 -4.93 1.68
N SER A 79 23.50 -3.88 1.04
CA SER A 79 24.18 -2.76 1.73
C SER A 79 23.24 -1.66 2.21
N THR A 80 21.97 -1.68 1.80
CA THR A 80 20.97 -0.71 2.28
C THR A 80 20.56 -0.97 3.74
N PHE A 81 20.12 0.08 4.44
CA PHE A 81 19.58 -0.07 5.81
C PHE A 81 18.37 -1.01 5.84
N CYS A 82 17.48 -0.93 4.83
CA CYS A 82 16.33 -1.82 4.71
C CYS A 82 16.73 -3.29 4.47
N GLY A 83 17.83 -3.54 3.75
CA GLY A 83 18.41 -4.88 3.60
C GLY A 83 18.86 -5.47 4.93
N LEU A 84 19.62 -4.69 5.71
CA LEU A 84 20.00 -5.07 7.07
C LEU A 84 18.77 -5.33 7.95
N LEU A 85 17.78 -4.44 7.88
CA LEU A 85 16.55 -4.53 8.67
C LEU A 85 15.76 -5.81 8.34
N CYS A 86 15.63 -6.16 7.06
CA CYS A 86 14.98 -7.40 6.64
C CYS A 86 15.71 -8.65 7.17
N LYS A 87 17.05 -8.67 7.12
CA LYS A 87 17.87 -9.75 7.71
C LYS A 87 17.61 -9.91 9.22
N LEU A 88 17.35 -8.82 9.95
CA LEU A 88 17.03 -8.88 11.39
C LEU A 88 15.64 -9.48 11.67
N PHE A 89 14.68 -9.23 10.77
CA PHE A 89 13.33 -9.80 10.84
C PHE A 89 13.22 -11.24 10.37
N ASP A 90 14.26 -11.74 9.70
CA ASP A 90 14.27 -13.03 9.02
C ASP A 90 13.70 -14.19 9.86
N LYS A 91 14.36 -14.54 10.98
CA LYS A 91 13.89 -15.65 11.83
C LYS A 91 12.47 -15.44 12.37
N LYS A 92 11.97 -14.20 12.44
CA LYS A 92 10.60 -13.95 12.85
C LYS A 92 9.61 -14.25 11.72
N LEU A 93 9.94 -13.90 10.48
CA LEU A 93 9.13 -14.28 9.31
C LEU A 93 9.02 -15.81 9.20
N GLU A 94 10.12 -16.53 9.42
CA GLU A 94 10.13 -18.01 9.47
C GLU A 94 9.29 -18.57 10.63
N SER A 95 9.16 -17.84 11.74
CA SER A 95 8.24 -18.24 12.81
C SER A 95 6.77 -18.01 12.46
N TRP A 96 6.49 -17.14 11.49
CA TRP A 96 5.14 -16.78 11.07
C TRP A 96 4.63 -17.65 9.95
N PHE A 97 5.50 -18.07 9.03
CA PHE A 97 5.16 -18.84 7.83
C PHE A 97 6.10 -20.04 7.67
N ASP A 98 5.54 -21.16 7.22
CA ASP A 98 6.31 -22.37 6.94
C ASP A 98 6.82 -22.39 5.50
N ASN A 99 6.11 -21.72 4.58
CA ASN A 99 6.45 -21.67 3.16
C ASN A 99 6.20 -20.27 2.57
N PHE A 100 7.09 -19.83 1.69
CA PHE A 100 6.97 -18.59 0.92
C PHE A 100 6.78 -18.96 -0.55
N GLU A 101 5.56 -18.79 -1.08
CA GLU A 101 5.18 -19.38 -2.38
C GLU A 101 5.44 -18.42 -3.53
N ALA A 102 4.97 -17.19 -3.43
CA ALA A 102 5.03 -16.23 -4.53
C ALA A 102 5.15 -14.79 -4.06
N VAL A 103 5.69 -13.94 -4.94
CA VAL A 103 5.78 -12.49 -4.76
C VAL A 103 5.26 -11.74 -5.99
N ASN A 104 4.81 -10.50 -5.81
CA ASN A 104 4.30 -9.61 -6.87
C ASN A 104 3.21 -10.25 -7.75
N VAL A 105 2.24 -10.92 -7.11
CA VAL A 105 1.19 -11.66 -7.80
C VAL A 105 0.11 -10.69 -8.27
N ARG A 106 -0.08 -10.58 -9.58
CA ARG A 106 -1.17 -9.79 -10.16
C ARG A 106 -2.40 -10.65 -10.38
N LEU A 107 -3.53 -10.19 -9.87
CA LEU A 107 -4.82 -10.87 -9.96
C LEU A 107 -5.87 -9.92 -10.53
N THR A 108 -6.93 -10.50 -11.07
CA THR A 108 -8.12 -9.77 -11.51
C THR A 108 -9.35 -10.27 -10.76
N ALA A 109 -10.33 -9.41 -10.57
CA ALA A 109 -11.63 -9.80 -10.04
C ALA A 109 -12.75 -9.09 -10.82
N HIS A 110 -13.82 -9.83 -11.08
CA HIS A 110 -15.09 -9.26 -11.49
C HIS A 110 -15.81 -8.79 -10.23
N VAL A 111 -16.12 -7.51 -10.16
CA VAL A 111 -16.75 -6.89 -9.00
C VAL A 111 -17.96 -6.08 -9.43
N LYS A 112 -18.98 -6.04 -8.59
CA LYS A 112 -20.16 -5.20 -8.78
C LYS A 112 -19.93 -3.85 -8.10
N VAL A 113 -20.10 -2.77 -8.86
CA VAL A 113 -20.01 -1.37 -8.39
C VAL A 113 -21.21 -0.62 -8.93
N SER A 114 -22.07 -0.13 -8.05
CA SER A 114 -23.28 0.63 -8.42
C SER A 114 -24.15 -0.10 -9.45
N ASN A 115 -24.37 -1.40 -9.23
CA ASN A 115 -25.09 -2.33 -10.12
C ASN A 115 -24.46 -2.62 -11.48
N LEU A 116 -23.21 -2.19 -11.72
CA LEU A 116 -22.44 -2.56 -12.91
C LEU A 116 -21.33 -3.54 -12.56
N VAL A 117 -21.12 -4.54 -13.41
CA VAL A 117 -19.95 -5.44 -13.29
C VAL A 117 -18.74 -4.76 -13.92
N ARG A 118 -17.65 -4.69 -13.16
CA ARG A 118 -16.35 -4.15 -13.59
C ARG A 118 -15.27 -5.20 -13.35
N VAL A 119 -14.22 -5.18 -14.18
CA VAL A 119 -13.01 -5.95 -13.92
C VAL A 119 -12.01 -5.02 -13.23
N LEU A 120 -11.59 -5.39 -12.02
CA LEU A 120 -10.50 -4.74 -11.32
C LEU A 120 -9.26 -5.61 -11.39
N THR A 121 -8.11 -4.96 -11.54
CA THR A 121 -6.80 -5.60 -11.42
C THR A 121 -6.15 -5.12 -10.13
N GLY A 122 -5.53 -6.03 -9.40
CA GLY A 122 -4.81 -5.73 -8.17
C GLY A 122 -3.52 -6.53 -8.07
N GLN A 123 -2.73 -6.17 -7.06
CA GLN A 123 -1.50 -6.88 -6.72
C GLN A 123 -1.58 -7.40 -5.29
N VAL A 124 -1.23 -8.66 -5.13
CA VAL A 124 -0.89 -9.28 -3.85
C VAL A 124 0.63 -9.35 -3.79
N ASP A 125 1.21 -8.69 -2.79
CA ASP A 125 2.67 -8.56 -2.74
C ASP A 125 3.34 -9.89 -2.42
N LEU A 126 2.74 -10.69 -1.52
CA LEU A 126 3.28 -11.97 -1.07
C LEU A 126 2.17 -13.02 -0.90
N ILE A 127 2.48 -14.25 -1.29
CA ILE A 127 1.70 -15.44 -0.92
C ILE A 127 2.58 -16.36 -0.08
N CYS A 128 2.11 -16.66 1.12
CA CYS A 128 2.78 -17.55 2.09
C CYS A 128 1.83 -18.64 2.57
N ARG A 129 2.36 -19.68 3.23
CA ARG A 129 1.55 -20.66 3.97
C ARG A 129 1.99 -20.83 5.41
N LYS A 130 1.04 -21.13 6.28
CA LYS A 130 1.27 -21.59 7.66
C LYS A 130 0.26 -22.69 7.99
N GLY A 131 0.75 -23.89 8.31
CA GLY A 131 -0.13 -25.02 8.67
C GLY A 131 -1.21 -25.33 7.61
N GLY A 132 -0.87 -25.25 6.32
CA GLY A 132 -1.80 -25.46 5.21
C GLY A 132 -2.66 -24.25 4.81
N ILE A 133 -2.81 -23.26 5.68
CA ILE A 133 -3.59 -22.04 5.42
C ILE A 133 -2.80 -21.10 4.51
N LEU A 134 -3.44 -20.57 3.46
CA LEU A 134 -2.85 -19.58 2.56
C LEU A 134 -2.93 -18.17 3.17
N TYR A 135 -1.84 -17.43 3.10
CA TYR A 135 -1.76 -16.03 3.50
C TYR A 135 -1.52 -15.17 2.27
N ALA A 136 -2.47 -14.29 1.95
CA ALA A 136 -2.34 -13.28 0.92
C ALA A 136 -1.99 -11.93 1.57
N ILE A 137 -0.79 -11.44 1.36
CA ILE A 137 -0.22 -10.36 2.16
C ILE A 137 0.18 -9.19 1.27
N ASN A 138 -0.23 -7.98 1.68
CA ASN A 138 0.27 -6.73 1.12
C ASN A 138 1.28 -6.09 2.07
N VAL A 139 2.35 -5.54 1.49
CA VAL A 139 3.47 -4.94 2.22
C VAL A 139 3.28 -3.43 2.24
N LYS A 140 3.39 -2.82 3.42
CA LYS A 140 3.33 -1.36 3.57
C LYS A 140 4.45 -0.85 4.47
N VAL A 141 4.82 0.41 4.23
CA VAL A 141 5.66 1.18 5.15
C VAL A 141 4.86 2.37 5.64
N THR A 142 4.94 2.65 6.93
CA THR A 142 4.17 3.75 7.54
C THR A 142 4.91 4.33 8.75
N GLY A 143 4.66 5.60 9.03
CA GLY A 143 5.01 6.22 10.32
C GLY A 143 3.88 6.11 11.35
N MET A 144 2.75 5.51 11.00
CA MET A 144 1.62 5.36 11.90
C MET A 144 1.65 4.00 12.62
N PRO A 145 1.23 3.92 13.88
CA PRO A 145 1.23 2.67 14.64
C PRO A 145 0.20 1.64 14.14
N THR A 146 -0.79 2.07 13.36
CA THR A 146 -1.95 1.27 12.94
C THR A 146 -2.20 1.38 11.43
N PRO A 147 -2.76 0.34 10.79
CA PRO A 147 -3.20 0.40 9.39
C PRO A 147 -4.26 1.48 9.16
N ARG A 148 -4.32 1.99 7.93
CA ARG A 148 -5.35 2.94 7.50
C ARG A 148 -6.63 2.20 7.13
N PRO A 149 -7.78 2.89 7.17
CA PRO A 149 -9.04 2.38 6.64
C PRO A 149 -8.94 1.82 5.21
N MET A 150 -8.18 2.52 4.35
CA MET A 150 -8.00 2.11 2.96
C MET A 150 -7.23 0.79 2.83
N ASP A 151 -6.30 0.52 3.75
CA ASP A 151 -5.53 -0.71 3.74
C ASP A 151 -6.45 -1.92 4.04
N VAL A 152 -7.49 -1.74 4.86
CA VAL A 152 -8.52 -2.78 5.10
C VAL A 152 -9.38 -3.04 3.87
N ASN A 153 -9.82 -1.98 3.18
CA ASN A 153 -10.59 -2.12 1.95
C ASN A 153 -9.78 -2.83 0.86
N GLU A 154 -8.48 -2.53 0.76
CA GLU A 154 -7.54 -3.23 -0.13
C GLU A 154 -7.51 -4.73 0.18
N LEU A 155 -7.46 -5.12 1.46
CA LEU A 155 -7.48 -6.53 1.85
C LEU A 155 -8.80 -7.25 1.52
N CYS A 156 -9.96 -6.58 1.63
CA CYS A 156 -11.24 -7.15 1.18
C CYS A 156 -11.22 -7.47 -0.32
N LEU A 157 -10.69 -6.54 -1.13
CA LEU A 157 -10.56 -6.73 -2.57
C LEU A 157 -9.54 -7.82 -2.91
N VAL A 158 -8.42 -7.88 -2.18
CA VAL A 158 -7.44 -8.96 -2.29
C VAL A 158 -8.09 -10.31 -2.01
N LYS A 159 -8.91 -10.42 -0.95
CA LYS A 159 -9.63 -11.66 -0.65
C LYS A 159 -10.52 -12.09 -1.81
N ALA A 160 -11.30 -11.16 -2.36
CA ALA A 160 -12.15 -11.45 -3.53
C ALA A 160 -11.34 -11.92 -4.74
N MET A 161 -10.20 -11.28 -5.03
CA MET A 161 -9.29 -11.67 -6.10
C MET A 161 -8.72 -13.08 -5.90
N VAL A 162 -8.25 -13.41 -4.69
CA VAL A 162 -7.67 -14.73 -4.39
C VAL A 162 -8.72 -15.84 -4.57
N ILE A 163 -9.95 -15.62 -4.11
CA ILE A 163 -11.06 -16.56 -4.25
C ILE A 163 -11.44 -16.74 -5.73
N GLN A 164 -11.68 -15.65 -6.46
CA GLN A 164 -12.11 -15.73 -7.87
C GLN A 164 -11.06 -16.35 -8.81
N ASN A 165 -9.76 -16.22 -8.46
CA ASN A 165 -8.68 -16.88 -9.20
C ASN A 165 -8.41 -18.31 -8.72
N GLY A 166 -9.21 -18.85 -7.80
CA GLY A 166 -9.14 -20.25 -7.35
C GLY A 166 -7.87 -20.59 -6.56
N LEU A 167 -7.23 -19.61 -5.92
CA LEU A 167 -5.98 -19.84 -5.20
C LEU A 167 -6.17 -20.48 -3.83
N ALA A 168 -7.32 -20.24 -3.19
CA ALA A 168 -7.72 -20.85 -1.93
C ALA A 168 -9.24 -20.75 -1.73
N ASP A 169 -9.78 -21.67 -0.94
CA ASP A 169 -11.16 -21.57 -0.44
C ASP A 169 -11.30 -20.36 0.50
N PRO A 170 -12.48 -19.70 0.56
CA PRO A 170 -12.70 -18.52 1.40
C PRO A 170 -12.34 -18.72 2.88
N ASP A 171 -12.57 -19.93 3.41
CA ASP A 171 -12.30 -20.32 4.80
C ASP A 171 -10.86 -20.80 5.02
N ALA A 172 -10.14 -21.13 3.95
CA ALA A 172 -8.76 -21.66 3.98
C ALA A 172 -7.70 -20.58 3.70
N MET A 173 -8.07 -19.30 3.83
CA MET A 173 -7.16 -18.19 3.60
C MET A 173 -7.27 -17.05 4.63
N ILE A 174 -6.15 -16.37 4.84
CA ILE A 174 -6.04 -15.18 5.67
C ILE A 174 -5.44 -14.05 4.83
N CYS A 175 -6.10 -12.90 4.81
CA CYS A 175 -5.49 -11.68 4.27
C CYS A 175 -4.61 -11.04 5.33
N GLY A 176 -3.46 -10.50 4.93
CA GLY A 176 -2.50 -9.91 5.86
C GLY A 176 -1.97 -8.57 5.38
N LEU A 177 -1.64 -7.69 6.33
CA LEU A 177 -0.81 -6.52 6.08
C LEU A 177 0.52 -6.69 6.79
N LEU A 178 1.60 -6.80 6.02
CA LEU A 178 2.96 -6.77 6.55
C LEU A 178 3.45 -5.33 6.57
N VAL A 179 3.48 -4.74 7.74
CA VAL A 179 3.77 -3.32 7.94
C VAL A 179 5.12 -3.13 8.58
N CYS A 180 6.03 -2.45 7.90
CA CYS A 180 7.19 -1.86 8.56
C CYS A 180 6.85 -0.47 9.08
N HIS A 181 6.76 -0.36 10.40
CA HIS A 181 6.57 0.90 11.08
C HIS A 181 7.92 1.53 11.37
N LEU A 182 8.18 2.66 10.73
CA LEU A 182 9.39 3.46 10.91
C LEU A 182 9.08 4.61 11.88
N GLY A 183 9.05 4.30 13.18
CA GLY A 183 8.86 5.29 14.24
C GLY A 183 10.18 5.89 14.71
N GLU A 184 10.16 7.02 15.38
CA GLU A 184 11.36 7.72 15.87
C GLU A 184 12.24 6.83 16.77
N ASP A 185 11.59 6.04 17.64
CA ASP A 185 12.31 5.21 18.62
C ASP A 185 12.97 3.98 18.01
N ARG A 186 12.30 3.32 17.06
CA ARG A 186 12.74 2.05 16.46
C ARG A 186 11.87 1.61 15.28
N PRO A 187 12.44 0.83 14.34
CA PRO A 187 11.67 0.12 13.35
C PRO A 187 10.95 -1.10 13.97
N VAL A 188 9.69 -1.32 13.60
CA VAL A 188 8.90 -2.48 14.04
C VAL A 188 8.21 -3.12 12.85
N LEU A 189 8.43 -4.42 12.64
CA LEU A 189 7.68 -5.20 11.65
C LEU A 189 6.43 -5.77 12.32
N ARG A 190 5.28 -5.54 11.71
CA ARG A 190 3.99 -6.04 12.20
C ARG A 190 3.28 -6.81 11.11
N LEU A 191 2.75 -7.96 11.46
CA LEU A 191 1.78 -8.67 10.64
C LEU A 191 0.40 -8.43 11.24
N TRP A 192 -0.47 -7.79 10.47
CA TRP A 192 -1.88 -7.63 10.80
C TRP A 192 -2.67 -8.65 9.99
N GLU A 193 -3.18 -9.69 10.65
CA GLU A 193 -4.02 -10.71 10.05
C GLU A 193 -5.47 -10.24 10.07
N TYR A 194 -6.10 -10.21 8.90
CA TYR A 194 -7.47 -9.79 8.69
C TYR A 194 -8.41 -10.99 8.73
N ARG A 195 -9.34 -10.97 9.69
CA ARG A 195 -10.39 -11.98 9.87
C ARG A 195 -11.75 -11.31 9.67
N PRO A 196 -12.32 -11.33 8.45
CA PRO A 196 -13.59 -10.67 8.20
C PRO A 196 -14.69 -11.25 9.10
N THR A 197 -15.61 -10.39 9.52
CA THR A 197 -16.87 -10.87 10.11
C THR A 197 -17.68 -11.63 9.06
N ARG A 198 -18.65 -12.46 9.47
CA ARG A 198 -19.51 -13.19 8.54
C ARG A 198 -20.19 -12.29 7.49
N ALA A 199 -20.66 -11.11 7.89
CA ALA A 199 -21.30 -10.15 6.98
C ALA A 199 -20.32 -9.61 5.93
N MET A 200 -19.08 -9.31 6.35
CA MET A 200 -18.02 -8.89 5.42
C MET A 200 -17.61 -10.02 4.49
N ASP A 201 -17.53 -11.24 5.01
CA ASP A 201 -17.15 -12.40 4.21
C ASP A 201 -18.20 -12.69 3.12
N ILE A 202 -19.50 -12.61 3.45
CA ILE A 202 -20.59 -12.69 2.46
C ILE A 202 -20.42 -11.60 1.39
N ALA A 203 -20.23 -10.34 1.80
CA ALA A 203 -20.05 -9.23 0.85
C ALA A 203 -18.81 -9.41 -0.04
N ILE A 204 -17.73 -9.98 0.50
CA ILE A 204 -16.51 -10.31 -0.25
C ILE A 204 -16.80 -11.40 -1.28
N GLN A 205 -17.50 -12.47 -0.88
CA GLN A 205 -17.88 -13.58 -1.77
C GLN A 205 -18.82 -13.14 -2.89
N GLU A 206 -19.76 -12.22 -2.61
CA GLU A 206 -20.65 -11.61 -3.60
C GLU A 206 -19.92 -10.66 -4.56
N ALA A 207 -18.66 -10.31 -4.25
CA ALA A 207 -17.85 -9.37 -5.01
C ALA A 207 -18.51 -7.99 -5.22
N ASP A 208 -19.42 -7.59 -4.33
CA ASP A 208 -20.13 -6.32 -4.40
C ASP A 208 -19.40 -5.25 -3.58
N VAL A 209 -18.74 -4.32 -4.28
CA VAL A 209 -17.88 -3.30 -3.67
C VAL A 209 -18.68 -2.36 -2.78
N ASP A 210 -19.91 -2.04 -3.15
CA ASP A 210 -20.77 -1.18 -2.34
C ASP A 210 -21.06 -1.90 -1.02
N ASN A 211 -21.50 -3.17 -1.07
CA ASN A 211 -21.72 -4.00 0.11
C ASN A 211 -20.44 -4.22 0.92
N MET A 212 -19.27 -4.39 0.29
CA MET A 212 -17.99 -4.49 0.99
C MET A 212 -17.68 -3.20 1.76
N ILE A 213 -17.91 -2.03 1.15
CA ILE A 213 -17.75 -0.72 1.79
C ILE A 213 -18.75 -0.57 2.94
N GLU A 214 -20.00 -1.01 2.77
CA GLU A 214 -21.05 -0.94 3.78
C GLU A 214 -20.82 -1.89 4.96
N ALA A 215 -20.44 -3.14 4.70
CA ALA A 215 -19.98 -4.08 5.72
C ALA A 215 -18.75 -3.50 6.45
N GLY A 216 -17.88 -2.82 5.70
CA GLY A 216 -16.79 -2.00 6.22
C GLY A 216 -17.25 -0.79 7.04
N LYS A 217 -18.45 -0.23 6.86
CA LYS A 217 -18.97 0.87 7.70
C LYS A 217 -19.20 0.41 9.15
N HIS A 218 -19.53 -0.85 9.39
CA HIS A 218 -19.55 -1.39 10.76
C HIS A 218 -18.16 -1.39 11.40
N SER A 219 -17.09 -1.49 10.60
CA SER A 219 -15.73 -1.27 11.08
C SER A 219 -15.43 0.21 11.37
N LYS A 220 -16.11 1.19 10.73
CA LYS A 220 -15.87 2.64 10.95
C LYS A 220 -16.24 3.15 12.36
N LEU A 221 -16.99 2.39 13.17
CA LEU A 221 -17.25 2.70 14.58
C LEU A 221 -16.10 2.34 15.53
N HIS A 222 -15.02 1.74 15.01
CA HIS A 222 -13.86 1.36 15.79
C HIS A 222 -13.00 2.59 16.09
N GLU A 223 -12.54 2.71 17.34
CA GLU A 223 -12.01 3.96 17.95
C GLU A 223 -10.79 4.57 17.24
N LEU A 224 -10.15 3.84 16.31
CA LEU A 224 -9.06 4.34 15.46
C LEU A 224 -9.53 5.04 14.19
N TRP A 225 -10.80 4.91 13.78
CA TRP A 225 -11.33 5.53 12.56
C TRP A 225 -11.61 7.03 12.67
N PRO A 226 -12.15 7.58 13.79
CA PRO A 226 -12.40 9.01 13.91
C PRO A 226 -11.12 9.85 14.08
N GLN A 227 -10.03 9.25 14.58
CA GLN A 227 -8.77 9.94 14.87
C GLN A 227 -7.69 9.76 13.78
N ASN A 228 -7.83 8.79 12.86
CA ASN A 228 -6.86 8.54 11.79
C ASN A 228 -7.19 9.26 10.46
N VAL A 229 -8.22 10.09 10.42
CA VAL A 229 -8.37 11.07 9.35
C VAL A 229 -7.48 12.26 9.71
N CYS A 230 -6.19 12.21 9.35
CA CYS A 230 -5.45 13.46 9.24
C CYS A 230 -6.17 14.29 8.17
N PRO A 231 -6.66 15.50 8.48
CA PRO A 231 -7.14 16.40 7.45
C PRO A 231 -6.06 16.55 6.37
N PRO A 232 -6.43 16.67 5.09
CA PRO A 232 -5.46 16.98 4.04
C PRO A 232 -4.61 18.18 4.49
N GLY A 233 -3.28 18.00 4.55
CA GLY A 233 -2.32 19.04 4.96
C GLY A 233 -1.65 18.86 6.33
N VAL A 234 -2.15 18.01 7.23
CA VAL A 234 -1.56 17.90 8.59
C VAL A 234 -0.30 17.01 8.64
N ALA A 235 -0.18 16.03 7.75
CA ALA A 235 1.06 15.24 7.59
C ALA A 235 2.24 16.04 7.00
N SER A 236 2.01 17.30 6.59
CA SER A 236 3.03 18.20 6.04
C SER A 236 3.63 19.18 7.07
N LEU A 237 3.16 19.16 8.33
CA LEU A 237 3.59 20.12 9.35
C LEU A 237 4.89 19.74 10.06
N THR A 238 5.34 18.48 9.98
CA THR A 238 6.70 18.10 10.44
C THR A 238 7.79 18.47 9.44
N ALA A 239 7.45 19.14 8.32
CA ALA A 239 8.40 19.64 7.32
C ALA A 239 8.60 21.17 7.35
N ARG A 240 8.08 21.85 8.38
CA ARG A 240 8.34 23.27 8.63
C ARG A 240 8.60 23.51 10.11
N GLU A 241 9.77 23.08 10.57
CA GLU A 241 10.36 23.75 11.72
C GLU A 241 10.82 25.16 11.31
N ALA A 242 10.66 26.07 12.26
CA ALA A 242 10.68 27.51 12.12
C ALA A 242 12.02 28.02 11.59
N PHE A 243 11.98 28.75 10.47
CA PHE A 243 12.94 29.83 10.27
C PHE A 243 12.61 30.93 11.30
N PRO A 244 13.60 31.50 12.00
CA PRO A 244 13.35 32.59 12.93
C PRO A 244 12.70 33.77 12.19
N GLU A 245 11.72 34.38 12.86
CA GLU A 245 10.87 35.47 12.37
C GLU A 245 11.71 36.56 11.70
N ASN A 246 11.50 36.76 10.39
CA ASN A 246 11.82 38.03 9.76
C ASN A 246 10.55 38.91 9.84
N PRO A 247 10.69 40.20 10.20
CA PRO A 247 9.56 41.04 10.57
C PRO A 247 8.61 41.27 9.39
N ALA A 248 7.33 41.41 9.73
CA ALA A 248 6.20 41.44 8.82
C ALA A 248 6.40 42.36 7.60
N PRO A 249 5.94 41.96 6.40
CA PRO A 249 5.94 42.84 5.24
C PRO A 249 5.01 44.05 5.48
N PRO A 250 5.36 45.24 4.98
CA PRO A 250 4.57 46.44 5.19
C PRO A 250 3.16 46.28 4.58
N LYS A 251 2.14 46.71 5.34
CA LYS A 251 0.75 46.73 4.92
C LYS A 251 0.58 47.70 3.75
N TYR A 252 0.19 47.20 2.58
CA TYR A 252 -0.33 48.04 1.51
C TYR A 252 -1.73 48.51 1.89
N THR A 253 -1.84 49.78 2.28
CA THR A 253 -3.11 50.52 2.33
C THR A 253 -3.31 51.28 1.02
N ASP A 254 -4.49 51.10 0.45
CA ASP A 254 -5.23 51.97 -0.49
C ASP A 254 -4.45 52.68 -1.61
N VAL A 255 -4.54 52.11 -2.82
CA VAL A 255 -4.37 52.86 -4.07
C VAL A 255 -5.64 52.72 -4.92
N LYS A 256 -6.29 53.86 -5.18
CA LYS A 256 -7.49 54.04 -6.01
C LYS A 256 -7.32 53.52 -7.44
N PRO A 257 -8.40 53.11 -8.13
CA PRO A 257 -8.34 52.70 -9.52
C PRO A 257 -8.17 53.92 -10.44
N ALA A 258 -7.27 53.82 -11.42
CA ALA A 258 -7.12 54.77 -12.52
C ALA A 258 -7.33 54.07 -13.87
N ASN A 259 -7.97 54.81 -14.76
CA ASN A 259 -8.62 54.44 -16.01
C ASN A 259 -7.78 53.72 -17.09
N HIS A 260 -8.50 52.91 -17.88
CA HIS A 260 -8.34 52.55 -19.29
C HIS A 260 -7.17 53.15 -20.10
N VAL A 261 -6.42 52.29 -20.80
CA VAL A 261 -6.03 52.47 -22.22
C VAL A 261 -6.05 51.12 -22.95
N THR A 262 -6.80 51.09 -24.06
CA THR A 262 -6.92 50.04 -25.09
C THR A 262 -5.66 49.93 -25.97
N GLY A 263 -5.31 48.70 -26.39
CA GLY A 263 -4.34 48.45 -27.45
C GLY A 263 -4.32 46.99 -27.93
N ASN A 264 -4.95 46.73 -29.07
CA ASN A 264 -4.85 45.51 -29.88
C ASN A 264 -3.42 45.35 -30.44
N ILE A 265 -2.97 44.11 -30.72
CA ILE A 265 -2.37 43.65 -32.00
C ILE A 265 -2.23 42.12 -32.00
N ASN A 266 -2.67 41.53 -33.11
CA ASN A 266 -2.64 40.12 -33.51
C ASN A 266 -1.22 39.55 -33.70
N ASN A 267 -1.04 38.22 -33.54
CA ASN A 267 -0.66 37.32 -34.64
C ASN A 267 -0.51 35.85 -34.20
N SER A 268 -1.45 35.03 -34.68
CA SER A 268 -1.26 33.78 -35.43
C SER A 268 -0.02 32.90 -35.19
N THR A 269 -0.26 31.65 -34.77
CA THR A 269 0.01 30.47 -35.62
C THR A 269 -0.79 29.24 -35.15
N ASN A 270 -1.76 28.83 -35.98
CA ASN A 270 -2.37 27.50 -35.97
C ASN A 270 -1.38 26.50 -36.58
N GLN A 271 -1.21 25.32 -35.97
CA GLN A 271 -0.89 24.10 -36.72
C GLN A 271 -1.86 22.99 -36.33
N ASN A 272 -2.74 22.70 -37.30
CA ASN A 272 -3.63 21.55 -37.36
C ASN A 272 -2.82 20.25 -37.35
N TYR A 273 -3.22 19.28 -36.54
CA TYR A 273 -2.97 17.86 -36.82
C TYR A 273 -4.29 17.22 -37.27
N ASN A 274 -4.25 16.70 -38.50
CA ASN A 274 -5.35 16.04 -39.19
C ASN A 274 -5.63 14.64 -38.59
N ASP A 275 -6.88 14.41 -38.22
CA ASP A 275 -7.50 13.09 -38.12
C ASP A 275 -7.65 12.51 -39.52
N ASN A 276 -6.77 11.59 -39.94
CA ASN A 276 -7.05 10.69 -41.09
C ASN A 276 -6.14 9.45 -41.24
N ASP A 277 -5.58 8.90 -40.15
CA ASP A 277 -4.82 7.63 -40.21
C ASP A 277 -5.54 6.42 -39.60
N LEU A 278 -6.88 6.48 -39.52
CA LEU A 278 -7.73 5.36 -39.08
C LEU A 278 -8.44 4.65 -40.25
N LYS A 279 -7.75 4.39 -41.36
CA LYS A 279 -8.23 3.50 -42.43
C LYS A 279 -7.08 2.76 -43.11
N ASN A 280 -6.40 1.85 -42.39
CA ASN A 280 -5.73 0.67 -42.97
C ASN A 280 -5.09 -0.20 -41.89
N ARG A 281 -5.87 -1.02 -41.19
CA ARG A 281 -5.37 -2.27 -40.59
C ARG A 281 -6.36 -3.40 -40.88
N LYS A 282 -5.97 -4.27 -41.81
CA LYS A 282 -6.63 -5.53 -42.11
C LYS A 282 -6.54 -6.45 -40.89
N THR A 283 -7.68 -6.99 -40.48
CA THR A 283 -7.85 -8.08 -39.52
C THR A 283 -7.22 -9.37 -40.06
N PRO A 284 -6.36 -10.08 -39.30
CA PRO A 284 -5.98 -11.44 -39.66
C PRO A 284 -7.06 -12.44 -39.22
N SER A 285 -7.56 -13.21 -40.19
CA SER A 285 -8.53 -14.29 -40.01
C SER A 285 -7.93 -15.48 -39.25
N ILE A 286 -8.66 -15.99 -38.26
CA ILE A 286 -8.37 -17.24 -37.55
C ILE A 286 -8.83 -18.41 -38.43
N VAL A 287 -7.91 -19.27 -38.81
CA VAL A 287 -8.18 -20.56 -39.45
C VAL A 287 -8.55 -21.56 -38.35
N GLN A 288 -9.81 -21.98 -38.31
CA GLN A 288 -10.24 -23.16 -37.54
C GLN A 288 -9.75 -24.42 -38.27
N THR A 289 -8.95 -25.22 -37.59
CA THR A 289 -8.67 -26.61 -37.98
C THR A 289 -9.47 -27.51 -37.04
N THR A 290 -10.57 -28.05 -37.55
CA THR A 290 -11.27 -29.18 -36.95
C THR A 290 -10.51 -30.47 -37.25
N LYS A 291 -10.33 -31.31 -36.23
CA LYS A 291 -10.23 -32.77 -36.38
C LYS A 291 -11.60 -33.35 -36.13
#